data_AF-A8XIY4-F1
#
_entry.id   AF-A8XIY4-F1
#
_cell.length_a   1.000
_cell.length_b   1.000
_cell.length_c   1.000
_cell.angle_alpha   90.00
_cell.angle_beta   90.00
_cell.angle_gamma   90.00
#
_symmetry.space_group_name_H-M   'P 1'
#
loop_
_entity.id
_entity.type
_entity.pdbx_description
1 polymer ?
#
loop_
_entity_poly.entity_id
_entity_poly.type
_entity_poly.pdbx_seq_one_letter_code
_entity_poly.pdbx_strand_id
1 'polypeptide(L)'
;MSAGSSSLAKAAAAFKLANDGLSPFASQLVSDVIKAQRRKESESRAQPTQVSVNTVSKIVDMVQDDEKSERNALVVTLSFYGLLRAEEASMLKWSDVHQSGNMLKLKIRRAKNDQLARGRETFCD
;
A
#
# COMPACT_ATOMS: atom_id res chain seq x y z
N MET A 1 -3.40 -23.62 -17.60
CA MET A 1 -2.66 -22.53 -16.94
C MET A 1 -2.77 -21.29 -17.81
N SER A 2 -3.45 -20.23 -17.34
CA SER A 2 -3.57 -18.97 -18.09
C SER A 2 -2.31 -18.13 -17.82
N ALA A 3 -1.69 -17.56 -18.86
CA ALA A 3 -0.53 -16.69 -18.71
C ALA A 3 -0.92 -15.40 -17.97
N GLY A 4 -0.11 -15.00 -16.97
CA GLY A 4 -0.34 -13.75 -16.24
C GLY A 4 -0.01 -12.51 -17.08
N SER A 5 -0.55 -11.36 -16.68
CA SER A 5 -0.35 -10.05 -17.33
C SER A 5 1.14 -9.68 -17.47
N SER A 6 1.96 -10.02 -16.45
CA SER A 6 3.42 -9.86 -16.47
C SER A 6 4.09 -10.75 -17.51
N SER A 7 3.66 -12.00 -17.64
CA SER A 7 4.17 -12.95 -18.63
C SER A 7 3.83 -12.50 -20.05
N LEU A 8 2.61 -12.00 -20.26
CA LEU A 8 2.17 -11.41 -21.53
C LEU A 8 2.99 -10.16 -21.89
N ALA A 9 3.27 -9.28 -20.93
CA ALA A 9 4.10 -8.10 -21.15
C ALA A 9 5.53 -8.47 -21.56
N LYS A 10 6.12 -9.49 -20.92
CA LYS A 10 7.45 -10.01 -21.29
C LYS A 10 7.46 -10.63 -22.68
N ALA A 11 6.46 -11.45 -23.01
CA ALA A 11 6.34 -12.06 -24.33
C ALA A 11 6.18 -11.00 -25.43
N ALA A 12 5.33 -9.98 -25.20
CA ALA A 12 5.15 -8.87 -26.11
C ALA A 12 6.43 -8.06 -26.32
N ALA A 13 7.19 -7.79 -25.26
CA ALA A 13 8.46 -7.09 -25.35
C ALA A 13 9.49 -7.90 -26.16
N ALA A 14 9.60 -9.21 -25.90
CA ALA A 14 10.48 -10.10 -26.65
C ALA A 14 10.09 -10.17 -28.14
N PHE A 15 8.79 -10.27 -28.44
CA PHE A 15 8.29 -10.25 -29.80
C PHE A 15 8.63 -8.94 -30.52
N LYS A 16 8.43 -7.79 -29.85
CA LYS A 16 8.78 -6.48 -30.40
C LYS A 16 10.27 -6.37 -30.72
N LEU A 17 11.14 -6.91 -29.85
CA LEU A 17 12.59 -6.92 -30.06
C LEU A 17 13.00 -7.82 -31.23
N ALA A 18 12.34 -8.97 -31.41
CA ALA A 18 12.66 -9.91 -32.48
C ALA A 18 12.16 -9.49 -33.87
N ASN A 19 11.20 -8.55 -33.94
CA ASN A 19 10.54 -8.14 -35.19
C ASN A 19 10.72 -6.64 -35.50
N ASP A 20 11.73 -6.00 -34.92
CA ASP A 20 12.05 -4.57 -35.11
C ASP A 20 10.88 -3.60 -34.86
N GLY A 21 9.97 -3.99 -33.97
CA GLY A 21 8.81 -3.18 -33.61
C GLY A 21 7.47 -3.90 -33.74
N LEU A 22 6.42 -3.10 -33.59
CA LEU A 22 5.03 -3.48 -33.76
C LEU A 22 4.32 -2.32 -34.45
N SER A 23 3.34 -2.62 -35.30
CA SER A 23 2.49 -1.58 -35.84
C SER A 23 1.74 -0.83 -34.71
N PRO A 24 1.29 0.41 -34.94
CA PRO A 24 0.52 1.16 -33.93
C PRO A 24 -0.73 0.40 -33.45
N PHE A 25 -1.44 -0.24 -34.39
CA PHE A 25 -2.61 -1.07 -34.07
C PHE A 25 -2.25 -2.28 -33.21
N ALA A 26 -1.21 -3.03 -33.58
CA ALA A 26 -0.78 -4.21 -32.83
C ALA A 26 -0.28 -3.83 -31.43
N SER A 27 0.41 -2.69 -31.30
CA SER A 27 0.87 -2.16 -30.01
C SER A 27 -0.31 -1.83 -29.09
N GLN A 28 -1.35 -1.20 -29.64
CA GLN A 28 -2.56 -0.87 -28.88
C GLN A 28 -3.30 -2.14 -28.42
N LEU A 29 -3.52 -3.08 -29.34
CA LEU A 29 -4.17 -4.35 -29.04
C LEU A 29 -3.45 -5.12 -27.92
N VAL A 30 -2.12 -5.24 -28.01
CA VAL A 30 -1.29 -5.87 -26.99
C VAL A 30 -1.42 -5.16 -25.64
N SER A 31 -1.39 -3.82 -25.64
CA SER A 31 -1.59 -3.04 -24.41
C SER A 31 -2.96 -3.32 -23.79
N ASP A 32 -4.01 -3.42 -24.59
CA ASP A 32 -5.37 -3.59 -24.11
C ASP A 32 -5.60 -5.01 -23.57
N VAL A 33 -5.01 -6.03 -24.20
CA VAL A 33 -5.00 -7.41 -23.69
C VAL A 33 -4.27 -7.51 -22.35
N ILE A 34 -3.10 -6.89 -22.21
CA ILE A 34 -2.35 -6.88 -20.94
C ILE A 34 -3.16 -6.16 -19.85
N LYS A 35 -3.78 -5.01 -20.17
CA LYS A 35 -4.64 -4.28 -19.22
C LYS A 35 -5.86 -5.09 -18.80
N ALA A 36 -6.52 -5.77 -19.74
CA ALA A 36 -7.68 -6.62 -19.46
C ALA A 36 -7.30 -7.79 -18.53
N GLN A 37 -6.19 -8.47 -18.81
CA GLN A 37 -5.70 -9.55 -17.95
C GLN A 37 -5.32 -9.03 -16.55
N ARG A 38 -4.69 -7.86 -16.47
CA ARG A 38 -4.34 -7.23 -15.19
C ARG A 38 -5.56 -6.86 -14.35
N ARG A 39 -6.67 -6.43 -14.98
CA ARG A 39 -7.95 -6.17 -14.29
C ARG A 39 -8.54 -7.46 -13.73
N LYS A 40 -8.58 -8.51 -14.54
CA LYS A 40 -9.04 -9.84 -14.12
C LYS A 40 -8.23 -10.39 -12.93
N GLU A 41 -6.91 -10.24 -12.97
CA GLU A 41 -6.02 -10.61 -11.86
C GLU A 41 -6.27 -9.77 -10.60
N SER A 42 -6.61 -8.49 -10.75
CA SER A 42 -6.93 -7.60 -9.64
C SER A 42 -8.27 -7.95 -9.00
N GLU A 43 -9.25 -8.36 -9.79
CA GLU A 43 -10.57 -8.81 -9.32
C GLU A 43 -10.48 -10.14 -8.58
N SER A 44 -9.63 -11.06 -9.06
CA SER A 44 -9.41 -12.36 -8.40
C SER A 44 -8.43 -12.30 -7.23
N ARG A 45 -7.78 -11.16 -6.98
CA ARG A 45 -6.88 -10.99 -5.85
C ARG A 45 -7.73 -10.94 -4.57
N ALA A 46 -7.45 -11.86 -3.65
CA ALA A 46 -8.07 -11.87 -2.33
C ALA A 46 -7.94 -10.48 -1.69
N GLN A 47 -9.08 -9.93 -1.28
CA GLN A 47 -9.09 -8.66 -0.56
C GLN A 47 -8.35 -8.85 0.77
N PRO A 48 -7.54 -7.88 1.20
CA PRO A 48 -6.90 -7.93 2.50
C PRO A 48 -7.96 -8.16 3.59
N THR A 49 -7.71 -9.10 4.50
CA THR A 49 -8.60 -9.32 5.64
C THR A 49 -8.67 -8.03 6.46
N GLN A 50 -9.89 -7.56 6.72
CA GLN A 50 -10.09 -6.38 7.55
C GLN A 50 -9.62 -6.69 8.97
N VAL A 51 -8.67 -5.91 9.47
CA VAL A 51 -8.19 -6.02 10.85
C VAL A 51 -9.23 -5.40 11.78
N SER A 52 -9.53 -6.09 12.88
CA SER A 52 -10.46 -5.60 13.92
C SER A 52 -9.72 -4.91 15.05
N VAL A 53 -10.40 -4.02 15.78
CA VAL A 53 -9.88 -3.38 17.00
C VAL A 53 -9.41 -4.45 17.99
N ASN A 54 -10.20 -5.51 18.20
CA ASN A 54 -9.85 -6.61 19.10
C ASN A 54 -8.54 -7.31 18.73
N THR A 55 -8.21 -7.39 17.43
CA THR A 55 -6.93 -7.95 16.97
C THR A 55 -5.77 -7.05 17.40
N VAL A 56 -5.93 -5.73 17.28
CA VAL A 56 -4.92 -4.76 17.67
C VAL A 56 -4.74 -4.73 19.18
N SER A 57 -5.83 -4.75 19.96
CA SER A 57 -5.75 -4.83 21.43
C SER A 57 -4.95 -6.04 21.88
N LYS A 58 -5.20 -7.23 21.31
CA LYS A 58 -4.41 -8.43 21.60
C LYS A 58 -2.92 -8.26 21.30
N ILE A 59 -2.54 -7.54 20.24
CA ILE A 59 -1.13 -7.28 19.92
C ILE A 59 -0.49 -6.42 21.01
N VAL A 60 -1.21 -5.40 21.48
CA VAL A 60 -0.75 -4.53 22.57
C VAL A 60 -0.66 -5.31 23.88
N ASP A 61 -1.61 -6.20 24.18
CA ASP A 61 -1.60 -7.04 25.39
C ASP A 61 -0.45 -8.07 25.38
N MET A 62 0.06 -8.44 24.21
CA MET A 62 1.18 -9.39 24.05
C MET A 62 2.56 -8.71 24.05
N VAL A 63 2.64 -7.41 24.31
CA VAL A 63 3.90 -6.68 24.38
C VAL A 63 4.76 -7.22 25.52
N GLN A 64 5.99 -7.58 25.18
CA GLN A 64 7.03 -7.89 26.15
C GLN A 64 7.74 -6.60 26.56
N ASP A 65 8.34 -6.61 27.75
CA ASP A 65 9.12 -5.49 28.29
C ASP A 65 10.48 -5.39 27.58
N ASP A 66 10.43 -5.10 26.28
CA ASP A 66 11.58 -4.87 25.40
C ASP A 66 11.27 -3.81 24.34
N GLU A 67 12.29 -3.00 24.02
CA GLU A 67 12.15 -1.85 23.11
C GLU A 67 11.58 -2.23 21.73
N LYS A 68 11.87 -3.43 21.24
CA LYS A 68 11.45 -3.86 19.91
C LYS A 68 9.96 -4.21 19.91
N SER A 69 9.49 -4.90 20.94
CA SER A 69 8.07 -5.23 21.11
C SER A 69 7.22 -3.99 21.31
N GLU A 70 7.64 -3.08 22.20
CA GLU A 70 6.96 -1.80 22.43
C GLU A 70 6.85 -0.96 21.16
N ARG A 71 7.97 -0.80 20.43
CA ARG A 71 7.99 -0.07 19.17
C ARG A 71 7.04 -0.68 18.15
N ASN A 72 7.05 -2.01 18.01
CA ASN A 72 6.19 -2.69 17.05
C ASN A 72 4.71 -2.50 17.39
N ALA A 73 4.33 -2.61 18.67
CA ALA A 73 2.97 -2.35 19.10
C ALA A 73 2.56 -0.90 18.86
N LEU A 74 3.41 0.07 19.18
CA LEU A 74 3.15 1.48 18.90
C LEU A 74 2.92 1.72 17.39
N VAL A 75 3.78 1.17 16.53
CA VAL A 75 3.63 1.32 15.07
C VAL A 75 2.34 0.68 14.57
N VAL A 76 1.96 -0.50 15.08
CA VAL A 76 0.69 -1.17 14.72
C VAL A 76 -0.50 -0.32 15.15
N THR A 77 -0.51 0.18 16.38
CA THR A 77 -1.58 1.02 16.93
C THR A 77 -1.74 2.31 16.12
N LEU A 78 -0.66 3.06 15.91
CA LEU A 78 -0.70 4.30 15.11
C LEU A 78 -1.11 4.04 13.66
N SER A 79 -0.66 2.92 13.07
CA SER A 79 -1.04 2.55 11.71
C SER A 79 -2.52 2.21 11.59
N PHE A 80 -3.07 1.50 12.58
CA PHE A 80 -4.45 1.11 12.61
C PHE A 80 -5.39 2.30 12.82
N TYR A 81 -5.18 3.07 13.89
CA TYR A 81 -6.03 4.23 14.20
C TYR A 81 -5.83 5.39 13.24
N GLY A 82 -4.61 5.59 12.73
CA GLY A 82 -4.29 6.63 11.73
C GLY A 82 -4.65 6.24 10.29
N LEU A 83 -5.10 5.00 10.08
CA LEU A 83 -5.34 4.40 8.76
C LEU A 83 -4.15 4.62 7.81
N LEU A 84 -2.94 4.39 8.34
CA LEU A 84 -1.70 4.64 7.62
C LEU A 84 -1.42 3.50 6.65
N ARG A 85 -0.92 3.85 5.46
CA ARG A 85 -0.26 2.86 4.60
C ARG A 85 1.10 2.50 5.19
N ALA A 86 1.63 1.32 4.82
CA ALA A 86 2.95 0.89 5.27
C ALA A 86 4.06 1.92 4.99
N GLU A 87 4.03 2.57 3.82
CA GLU A 87 4.96 3.66 3.48
C GLU A 87 4.73 4.93 4.31
N GLU A 88 3.48 5.26 4.64
CA GLU A 88 3.16 6.42 5.47
C GLU A 88 3.65 6.21 6.91
N ALA A 89 3.45 5.00 7.45
CA ALA A 89 3.90 4.60 8.77
C ALA A 89 5.43 4.56 8.89
N SER A 90 6.16 4.07 7.88
CA SER A 90 7.62 3.99 7.92
C SER A 90 8.31 5.36 7.81
N MET A 91 7.63 6.35 7.23
CA MET A 91 8.13 7.73 7.10
C MET A 91 7.75 8.62 8.30
N LEU A 92 6.92 8.14 9.21
CA LEU A 92 6.45 8.90 10.37
C LEU A 92 7.64 9.22 11.29
N LYS A 93 7.80 10.49 11.66
CA LYS A 93 8.82 10.92 12.62
C LYS A 93 8.18 11.25 13.96
N TRP A 94 8.97 11.20 15.03
CA TRP A 94 8.50 11.62 16.36
C TRP A 94 7.98 13.07 16.37
N SER A 95 8.63 13.95 15.60
CA SER A 95 8.20 15.35 15.43
C SER A 95 6.83 15.51 14.75
N ASP A 96 6.27 14.44 14.18
CA ASP A 96 4.97 14.44 13.52
C ASP A 96 3.83 13.97 14.44
N VAL A 97 4.15 13.56 15.66
CA VAL A 97 3.19 13.11 16.67
C VAL A 97 2.99 14.22 17.70
N HIS A 98 1.77 14.69 17.85
CA HIS A 98 1.42 15.76 18.76
C HIS A 98 0.24 15.35 19.63
N GLN A 99 0.25 15.75 20.91
CA GLN A 99 -0.94 15.64 21.74
C GLN A 99 -1.87 16.81 21.43
N SER A 100 -3.16 16.52 21.23
CA SER A 100 -4.21 17.51 20.98
C SER A 100 -5.42 17.18 21.83
N GLY A 101 -5.45 17.72 23.06
CA GLY A 101 -6.43 17.32 24.07
C GLY A 101 -6.20 15.88 24.52
N ASN A 102 -7.25 15.05 24.41
CA ASN A 102 -7.20 13.63 24.78
C ASN A 102 -6.74 12.72 23.63
N MET A 103 -6.48 13.28 22.44
CA MET A 103 -6.13 12.50 21.25
C MET A 103 -4.70 12.76 20.80
N LEU A 104 -4.13 11.79 20.10
CA LEU A 104 -2.89 11.95 19.36
C LEU A 104 -3.21 12.47 17.95
N LYS A 105 -2.66 13.63 17.61
CA LYS A 105 -2.65 14.19 16.26
C LYS A 105 -1.39 13.74 15.53
N LEU A 106 -1.56 13.07 14.40
CA LEU A 106 -0.48 12.63 13.51
C LEU A 106 -0.43 13.46 12.25
N LYS A 107 0.75 13.98 11.91
CA LYS A 107 1.01 14.73 10.67
C LYS A 107 1.70 13.86 9.62
N ILE A 108 0.96 13.46 8.60
CA ILE A 108 1.49 12.64 7.51
C ILE A 108 1.98 13.54 6.38
N ARG A 109 3.30 13.63 6.22
CA ARG A 109 3.94 14.56 5.29
C ARG A 109 3.69 14.24 3.82
N ARG A 110 3.56 12.95 3.47
CA ARG A 110 3.35 12.48 2.10
C ARG A 110 2.31 11.38 2.09
N ALA A 111 1.08 11.73 1.74
CA ALA A 111 0.00 10.75 1.59
C ALA A 111 -0.12 10.32 0.12
N LYS A 112 -0.51 9.07 -0.13
CA LYS A 112 -0.60 8.55 -1.52
C LYS A 112 -1.61 9.33 -2.40
N ASN A 113 -2.67 9.85 -1.79
CA ASN A 113 -3.73 10.57 -2.50
C ASN A 113 -3.49 12.09 -2.53
N ASP A 114 -2.36 12.54 -1.97
CA ASP A 114 -2.03 13.96 -1.89
C ASP A 114 -1.30 14.40 -3.16
N GLN A 115 -2.11 14.76 -4.16
CA GLN A 115 -1.62 15.26 -5.45
C GLN A 115 -0.89 16.61 -5.32
N LEU A 116 -1.12 17.35 -4.22
CA LEU A 116 -0.55 18.68 -3.99
C LEU A 116 0.61 18.68 -2.99
N ALA A 117 1.06 17.52 -2.51
CA ALA A 117 2.13 17.36 -1.53
C ALA A 117 1.96 18.20 -0.25
N ARG A 118 0.71 18.46 0.18
CA ARG A 118 0.39 19.23 1.39
C ARG A 118 0.40 18.40 2.67
N GLY A 119 0.49 17.08 2.55
CA GLY A 119 0.30 16.11 3.62
C GLY A 119 -1.18 15.97 4.02
N ARG A 120 -1.41 15.19 5.07
CA ARG A 120 -2.69 15.11 5.78
C ARG A 120 -2.46 15.04 7.28
N GLU A 121 -3.47 15.40 8.04
CA GLU A 121 -3.50 15.21 9.49
C GLU A 121 -4.56 14.16 9.83
N THR A 122 -4.31 13.35 10.85
CA THR A 122 -5.29 12.39 11.38
C THR A 122 -5.22 12.38 12.90
N PHE A 123 -6.31 11.98 13.54
CA PHE A 123 -6.40 11.89 14.99
C PHE A 123 -6.59 10.43 15.39
N CYS A 124 -5.91 10.03 16.44
CA CYS A 124 -5.96 8.70 17.03
C CYS A 124 -6.37 8.85 18.49
N ASP A 125 -7.32 8.02 18.92
CA ASP A 125 -7.71 7.82 20.31
C ASP A 125 -6.97 6.60 20.85
#